data_AF-A0A6A8A2P9-F1
#
_entry.id   AF-A0A6A8A2P9-F1
#
_cell.length_a   1.000
_cell.length_b   1.000
_cell.length_c   1.000
_cell.angle_alpha   90.00
_cell.angle_beta   90.00
_cell.angle_gamma   90.00
#
_symmetry.space_group_name_H-M   'P 1'
#
loop_
_entity.id
_entity.type
_entity.pdbx_description
1 polymer ?
#
loop_
_entity_poly.entity_id
_entity_poly.type
_entity_poly.pdbx_seq_one_letter_code
_entity_poly.pdbx_strand_id
1 'polypeptide(L)'
;MTKRNRRLFRLIYLAEFIILGLPVVVLLGFSAIVGIVFFTAVSFAPKSALIGITSLLTCLSGLMAIINFCRLSTAYLFEPIERFSHYRRDFQFGLGYAALPLLFLLIISTQVASRDPLSWPLLPFLSGAVLLIPITHLWLALREAGRAMMKESG
;
A
#
# COMPACT_ATOMS: atom_id res chain seq x y z
N MET A 1 12.10 -17.72 16.57
CA MET A 1 10.62 -17.78 16.57
C MET A 1 10.22 -19.24 16.36
N THR A 2 9.46 -19.85 17.26
CA THR A 2 9.03 -21.26 17.10
C THR A 2 8.05 -21.40 15.92
N LYS A 3 7.98 -22.57 15.27
CA LYS A 3 7.07 -22.82 14.12
C LYS A 3 5.61 -22.46 14.43
N ARG A 4 5.15 -22.63 15.68
CA ARG A 4 3.80 -22.28 16.15
C ARG A 4 3.54 -20.77 16.13
N ASN A 5 4.50 -19.99 16.62
CA ASN A 5 4.37 -18.52 16.67
C ASN A 5 4.36 -17.91 15.26
N ARG A 6 5.06 -18.53 14.30
CA ARG A 6 5.07 -18.08 12.89
C ARG A 6 3.70 -18.24 12.22
N ARG A 7 2.99 -19.35 12.47
CA ARG A 7 1.64 -19.55 11.91
C ARG A 7 0.64 -18.55 12.48
N LEU A 8 0.71 -18.27 13.79
CA LEU A 8 -0.13 -17.26 14.43
C LEU A 8 0.10 -15.86 13.84
N PHE A 9 1.36 -15.45 13.64
CA PHE A 9 1.68 -14.17 13.02
C PHE A 9 1.10 -14.04 11.60
N ARG A 10 1.20 -15.09 10.78
CA ARG A 10 0.59 -15.11 9.44
C ARG A 10 -0.93 -15.02 9.46
N LEU A 11 -1.58 -15.66 10.43
CA LEU A 11 -3.04 -15.58 10.60
C LEU A 11 -3.49 -14.18 11.04
N ILE A 12 -2.75 -13.57 11.97
CA ILE A 12 -3.00 -12.18 12.38
C ILE A 12 -2.85 -11.24 11.18
N TYR A 13 -1.76 -11.39 10.42
CA TYR A 13 -1.55 -10.61 9.20
C TYR A 13 -2.66 -10.83 8.18
N LEU A 14 -3.11 -12.08 7.98
CA LEU A 14 -4.20 -12.37 7.06
C LEU A 14 -5.50 -11.67 7.48
N ALA A 15 -5.82 -11.68 8.78
CA ALA A 15 -6.99 -10.99 9.31
C ALA A 15 -6.87 -9.46 9.14
N GLU A 16 -5.71 -8.88 9.47
CA GLU A 16 -5.42 -7.46 9.24
C GLU A 16 -5.54 -7.10 7.75
N PHE A 17 -4.98 -7.92 6.86
CA PHE A 17 -5.07 -7.69 5.44
C PHE A 17 -6.51 -7.79 4.93
N ILE A 18 -7.31 -8.75 5.37
CA ILE A 18 -8.71 -8.89 4.92
C ILE A 18 -9.59 -7.75 5.45
N ILE A 19 -9.46 -7.40 6.73
CA ILE A 19 -10.34 -6.43 7.39
C ILE A 19 -9.95 -5.00 7.03
N LEU A 20 -8.66 -4.70 7.01
CA LEU A 20 -8.13 -3.34 6.91
C LEU A 20 -7.49 -3.09 5.54
N GLY A 21 -6.71 -4.05 5.03
CA GLY A 21 -5.96 -3.90 3.79
C GLY A 21 -6.82 -3.95 2.54
N LEU A 22 -7.65 -4.99 2.41
CA LEU A 22 -8.39 -5.31 1.20
C LEU A 22 -9.41 -4.24 0.83
N PRO A 23 -10.25 -3.70 1.74
CA PRO A 23 -11.20 -2.65 1.36
C PRO A 23 -10.51 -1.39 0.84
N VAL A 24 -9.41 -1.00 1.49
CA VAL A 24 -8.63 0.18 1.08
C VAL A 24 -7.93 -0.09 -0.25
N VAL A 25 -7.29 -1.25 -0.44
CA VAL A 25 -6.64 -1.62 -1.70
C VAL A 25 -7.64 -1.63 -2.87
N VAL A 26 -8.84 -2.17 -2.67
CA VAL A 26 -9.90 -2.17 -3.69
C VAL A 26 -10.34 -0.75 -4.02
N LEU A 27 -10.58 0.09 -3.01
CA LEU A 27 -10.99 1.47 -3.19
C LEU A 27 -9.92 2.29 -3.93
N LEU A 28 -8.65 2.12 -3.55
CA LEU A 28 -7.51 2.81 -4.17
C LEU A 28 -7.23 2.30 -5.58
N GLY A 29 -7.36 1.00 -5.82
CA GLY A 29 -7.20 0.41 -7.15
C GLY A 29 -8.29 0.90 -8.10
N PHE A 30 -9.54 0.91 -7.64
CA PHE A 30 -10.67 1.44 -8.41
C PHE A 30 -10.50 2.93 -8.71
N SER A 31 -10.13 3.75 -7.71
CA SER A 31 -9.94 5.19 -7.91
C SER A 31 -8.79 5.49 -8.87
N ALA A 32 -7.68 4.74 -8.80
CA ALA A 32 -6.57 4.87 -9.74
C ALA A 32 -6.99 4.53 -11.18
N ILE A 33 -7.75 3.45 -11.38
CA ILE A 33 -8.25 3.06 -12.71
C ILE A 33 -9.20 4.11 -13.27
N VAL A 34 -10.19 4.55 -12.48
CA VAL A 34 -11.14 5.60 -12.88
C VAL A 34 -10.40 6.89 -13.21
N GLY A 35 -9.41 7.27 -12.39
CA GLY A 35 -8.55 8.42 -12.63
C GLY A 35 -7.83 8.34 -13.97
N ILE A 36 -7.16 7.22 -14.26
CA ILE A 36 -6.47 7.00 -15.55
C ILE A 36 -7.45 7.14 -16.72
N VAL A 37 -8.60 6.44 -16.67
CA VAL A 37 -9.61 6.50 -17.73
C VAL A 37 -10.10 7.93 -17.95
N PHE A 38 -10.44 8.63 -16.88
CA PHE A 38 -10.90 10.02 -16.96
C PHE A 38 -9.84 10.95 -17.57
N PHE A 39 -8.60 10.90 -17.09
CA PHE A 39 -7.54 11.79 -17.60
C PHE A 39 -7.12 11.47 -19.04
N THR A 40 -7.18 10.20 -19.45
CA THR A 40 -6.95 9.83 -20.86
C THR A 40 -8.08 10.30 -21.77
N ALA A 41 -9.33 10.30 -21.31
CA ALA A 41 -10.50 10.72 -22.09
C ALA A 41 -10.65 12.25 -22.20
N VAL A 42 -10.23 13.01 -21.18
CA VAL A 42 -10.45 14.47 -21.09
C VAL A 42 -9.28 15.30 -21.70
N SER A 43 -8.22 14.66 -22.17
CA SER A 43 -7.00 15.34 -22.66
C SER A 43 -7.17 16.04 -24.02
N PHE A 44 -7.76 17.23 -24.05
CA PHE A 44 -7.80 18.13 -25.23
C PHE A 44 -7.56 19.63 -24.93
N ALA A 45 -6.91 19.99 -23.81
CA ALA A 45 -6.56 21.39 -23.52
C ALA A 45 -5.09 21.59 -23.08
N PRO A 46 -4.29 22.43 -23.76
CA PRO A 46 -2.86 22.57 -23.51
C PRO A 46 -2.51 23.25 -22.18
N LYS A 47 -3.42 24.05 -21.61
CA LYS A 47 -3.19 24.76 -20.33
C LYS A 47 -3.27 23.86 -19.10
N SER A 48 -3.87 22.68 -19.21
CA SER A 48 -4.03 21.71 -18.12
C SER A 48 -3.18 20.44 -18.29
N ALA A 49 -2.30 20.40 -19.30
CA ALA A 49 -1.49 19.22 -19.61
C ALA A 49 -0.57 18.82 -18.45
N LEU A 50 0.05 19.79 -17.76
CA LEU A 50 0.94 19.51 -16.63
C LEU A 50 0.19 18.82 -15.47
N ILE A 51 -1.01 19.31 -15.14
CA ILE A 51 -1.86 18.74 -14.09
C ILE A 51 -2.35 17.34 -14.49
N GLY A 52 -2.71 17.14 -15.76
CA GLY A 52 -3.09 15.84 -16.30
C GLY A 52 -1.95 14.82 -16.20
N ILE A 53 -0.74 15.20 -16.61
CA ILE A 53 0.44 14.32 -16.55
C ILE A 53 0.78 13.95 -15.11
N THR A 54 0.83 14.93 -14.19
CA THR A 54 1.15 14.64 -12.78
C THR A 54 0.07 13.77 -12.12
N SER A 55 -1.20 13.99 -12.46
CA SER A 55 -2.31 13.15 -11.96
C SER A 55 -2.23 11.72 -12.50
N LEU A 56 -1.93 11.55 -13.79
CA LEU A 56 -1.73 10.23 -14.41
C LEU A 56 -0.55 9.49 -13.76
N LEU A 57 0.59 10.16 -13.58
CA LEU A 57 1.77 9.61 -12.92
C LEU A 57 1.47 9.21 -11.47
N THR A 58 0.67 10.01 -10.76
CA THR A 58 0.24 9.68 -9.39
C THR A 58 -0.65 8.42 -9.37
N CYS A 59 -1.58 8.29 -10.31
CA CYS A 59 -2.44 7.10 -10.44
C CYS A 59 -1.62 5.85 -10.79
N LEU A 60 -0.69 5.95 -11.74
CA LEU A 60 0.21 4.86 -12.12
C LEU A 60 1.12 4.45 -10.95
N SER A 61 1.68 5.42 -10.22
CA SER A 61 2.47 5.16 -9.01
C SER A 61 1.65 4.46 -7.94
N GLY A 62 0.39 4.88 -7.74
CA GLY A 62 -0.56 4.24 -6.83
C GLY A 62 -0.84 2.79 -7.22
N LEU A 63 -1.07 2.52 -8.50
CA LEU A 63 -1.31 1.17 -8.99
C LEU A 63 -0.08 0.27 -8.82
N MET A 64 1.12 0.79 -9.13
CA MET A 64 2.38 0.07 -8.91
C MET A 64 2.63 -0.21 -7.42
N ALA A 65 2.33 0.73 -6.53
CA ALA A 65 2.41 0.54 -5.10
C ALA A 65 1.46 -0.57 -4.61
N ILE A 66 0.22 -0.58 -5.10
CA ILE A 66 -0.78 -1.62 -4.77
C ILE A 66 -0.31 -2.99 -5.26
N ILE A 67 0.16 -3.09 -6.51
CA ILE A 67 0.65 -4.35 -7.07
C ILE A 67 1.81 -4.89 -6.24
N ASN A 68 2.78 -4.03 -5.90
CA ASN A 68 3.90 -4.42 -5.04
C ASN A 68 3.43 -4.85 -3.65
N PHE A 69 2.50 -4.11 -3.03
CA PHE A 69 1.94 -4.46 -1.72
C PHE A 69 1.22 -5.82 -1.75
N CYS A 70 0.41 -6.09 -2.78
CA CYS A 70 -0.25 -7.38 -2.96
C CYS A 70 0.77 -8.51 -3.15
N ARG A 71 1.80 -8.29 -3.97
CA ARG A 71 2.87 -9.27 -4.20
C ARG A 71 3.67 -9.57 -2.92
N LEU A 72 3.99 -8.56 -2.13
CA LEU A 72 4.65 -8.71 -0.83
C LEU A 72 3.75 -9.45 0.17
N SER A 73 2.46 -9.14 0.18
CA SER A 73 1.47 -9.80 1.03
C SER A 73 1.34 -11.29 0.72
N THR A 74 1.27 -11.66 -0.56
CA THR A 74 1.20 -13.07 -0.98
C THR A 74 2.52 -13.78 -0.70
N ALA A 75 3.66 -13.15 -0.97
CA ALA A 75 4.98 -13.72 -0.63
C ALA A 75 5.08 -14.01 0.87
N TYR A 76 4.64 -13.10 1.75
CA TYR A 76 4.67 -13.33 3.19
C TYR A 76 3.81 -14.52 3.65
N LEU A 77 2.62 -14.66 3.06
CA LEU A 77 1.66 -15.71 3.42
C LEU A 77 2.12 -17.10 2.96
N PHE A 78 2.63 -17.20 1.72
CA PHE A 78 2.86 -18.48 1.06
C PHE A 78 4.34 -18.90 0.98
N GLU A 79 5.30 -17.97 0.96
CA GLU A 79 6.71 -18.33 0.78
C GLU A 79 7.43 -18.68 2.11
N PRO A 80 8.51 -19.49 2.05
CA PRO A 80 9.42 -19.69 3.17
C PRO A 80 10.20 -18.40 3.52
N ILE A 81 10.66 -18.29 4.77
CA ILE A 81 11.24 -17.04 5.27
C ILE A 81 12.59 -16.70 4.63
N GLU A 82 13.37 -17.69 4.19
CA GLU A 82 14.62 -17.45 3.50
C GLU A 82 14.38 -16.65 2.20
N ARG A 83 13.33 -17.01 1.44
CA ARG A 83 12.96 -16.30 0.21
C ARG A 83 12.34 -14.93 0.52
N PHE A 84 11.59 -14.82 1.61
CA PHE A 84 10.93 -13.59 2.00
C PHE A 84 11.89 -12.42 2.27
N SER A 85 13.05 -12.67 2.88
CA SER A 85 14.03 -11.60 3.15
C SER A 85 14.66 -10.97 1.90
N HIS A 86 14.61 -11.64 0.75
CA HIS A 86 15.08 -11.04 -0.51
C HIS A 86 14.18 -9.90 -1.00
N TYR A 87 12.91 -9.85 -0.58
CA TYR A 87 11.95 -8.81 -0.96
C TYR A 87 12.12 -7.49 -0.19
N ARG A 88 13.14 -7.35 0.66
CA ARG A 88 13.36 -6.11 1.44
C ARG A 88 13.52 -4.87 0.55
N ARG A 89 14.22 -5.02 -0.57
CA ARG A 89 14.43 -3.91 -1.53
C ARG A 89 13.13 -3.57 -2.26
N ASP A 90 12.37 -4.57 -2.66
CA ASP A 90 11.06 -4.40 -3.31
C ASP A 90 10.06 -3.72 -2.36
N PHE A 91 10.11 -4.04 -1.06
CA PHE A 91 9.32 -3.35 -0.04
C PHE A 91 9.66 -1.86 0.07
N GLN A 92 10.94 -1.50 0.04
CA GLN A 92 11.38 -0.11 0.07
C GLN A 92 10.95 0.66 -1.19
N PHE A 93 11.07 0.04 -2.37
CA PHE A 93 10.57 0.63 -3.61
C PHE A 93 9.06 0.78 -3.59
N GLY A 94 8.33 -0.24 -3.13
CA GLY A 94 6.86 -0.19 -2.97
C GLY A 94 6.42 0.97 -2.08
N LEU A 95 7.08 1.18 -0.94
CA LEU A 95 6.85 2.33 -0.07
C LEU A 95 7.16 3.67 -0.75
N GLY A 96 8.26 3.74 -1.52
CA GLY A 96 8.60 4.92 -2.31
C GLY A 96 7.51 5.29 -3.31
N TYR A 97 7.00 4.31 -4.07
CA TYR A 97 5.89 4.51 -4.99
C TYR A 97 4.58 4.86 -4.29
N ALA A 98 4.38 4.38 -3.05
CA ALA A 98 3.19 4.67 -2.25
C ALA A 98 3.20 6.07 -1.64
N ALA A 99 4.36 6.67 -1.40
CA ALA A 99 4.47 7.93 -0.67
C ALA A 99 3.69 9.08 -1.34
N LEU A 100 3.86 9.23 -2.65
CA LEU A 100 3.23 10.27 -3.46
C LEU A 100 1.69 10.15 -3.50
N PRO A 101 1.10 8.98 -3.84
CA PRO A 101 -0.35 8.80 -3.81
C PRO A 101 -0.93 8.87 -2.39
N LEU A 102 -0.23 8.40 -1.34
CA LEU A 102 -0.71 8.52 0.04
C LEU A 102 -0.75 9.99 0.50
N LEU A 103 0.26 10.79 0.19
CA LEU A 103 0.26 12.23 0.48
C LEU A 103 -0.89 12.93 -0.25
N PHE A 104 -1.10 12.59 -1.52
CA PHE A 104 -2.20 13.14 -2.30
C PHE A 104 -3.57 12.79 -1.70
N LEU A 105 -3.78 11.53 -1.32
CA LEU A 105 -5.01 11.08 -0.66
C LEU A 105 -5.23 11.75 0.69
N LEU A 106 -4.17 11.96 1.48
CA LEU A 106 -4.26 12.68 2.74
C LEU A 106 -4.75 14.13 2.54
N ILE A 107 -4.21 14.82 1.54
CA ILE A 107 -4.63 16.18 1.20
C ILE A 107 -6.11 16.19 0.76
N ILE A 108 -6.51 15.29 -0.13
CA ILE A 108 -7.92 15.21 -0.56
C ILE A 108 -8.84 14.87 0.61
N SER A 109 -8.47 13.89 1.43
CA SER A 109 -9.30 13.43 2.55
C SER A 109 -9.54 14.53 3.58
N THR A 110 -8.51 15.34 3.87
CA THR A 110 -8.65 16.49 4.79
C THR A 110 -9.51 17.60 4.20
N GLN A 111 -9.45 17.83 2.88
CA GLN A 111 -10.31 18.78 2.17
C GLN A 111 -11.78 18.33 2.11
N VAL A 112 -12.03 17.02 2.03
CA VAL A 112 -13.39 16.47 2.08
C VAL A 112 -13.94 16.57 3.50
N ALA A 113 -13.14 16.19 4.50
CA ALA A 113 -13.54 16.23 5.91
C ALA A 113 -13.78 17.64 6.45
N SER A 114 -13.13 18.66 5.89
CA SER A 114 -13.39 20.05 6.26
C SER A 114 -14.73 20.56 5.73
N ARG A 115 -15.29 19.93 4.69
CA ARG A 115 -16.59 20.29 4.10
C ARG A 115 -17.76 19.48 4.65
N ASP A 116 -17.51 18.25 5.07
CA ASP A 116 -18.51 17.40 5.70
C ASP A 116 -17.96 16.75 6.99
N PRO A 117 -18.33 17.27 8.17
CA PRO A 117 -17.91 16.73 9.46
C PRO A 117 -18.30 15.26 9.67
N LEU A 118 -19.36 14.77 9.02
CA LEU A 118 -19.80 13.37 9.14
C LEU A 118 -18.79 12.39 8.51
N SER A 119 -17.89 12.88 7.65
CA SER A 119 -16.87 12.05 6.99
C SER A 119 -15.59 11.86 7.83
N TRP A 120 -15.45 12.54 8.97
CA TRP A 120 -14.28 12.43 9.86
C TRP A 120 -13.95 10.99 10.30
N PRO A 121 -14.91 10.13 10.66
CA PRO A 121 -14.62 8.74 11.04
C PRO A 121 -14.06 7.91 9.88
N LEU A 122 -14.35 8.29 8.63
CA LEU A 122 -13.90 7.58 7.42
C LEU A 122 -12.52 8.05 6.94
N LEU A 123 -12.03 9.17 7.47
CA LEU A 123 -10.77 9.81 7.10
C LEU A 123 -9.56 8.84 7.14
N PRO A 124 -9.42 7.92 8.11
CA PRO A 124 -8.32 6.94 8.12
C PRO A 124 -8.37 5.96 6.94
N PHE A 125 -9.57 5.61 6.46
CA PHE A 125 -9.76 4.73 5.31
C PHE A 125 -9.55 5.48 3.99
N LEU A 126 -10.08 6.70 3.89
CA LEU A 126 -9.94 7.55 2.69
C LEU A 126 -8.51 8.02 2.46
N SER A 127 -7.78 8.34 3.54
CA SER A 127 -6.36 8.71 3.48
C SER A 127 -5.42 7.54 3.22
N GLY A 128 -5.93 6.30 3.33
CA GLY A 128 -5.10 5.09 3.29
C GLY A 128 -4.25 4.87 4.54
N ALA A 129 -4.41 5.68 5.60
CA ALA A 129 -3.65 5.53 6.85
C ALA A 129 -3.84 4.16 7.50
N VAL A 130 -5.00 3.53 7.31
CA VAL A 130 -5.30 2.18 7.79
C VAL A 130 -4.35 1.12 7.19
N LEU A 131 -3.78 1.35 5.99
CA LEU A 131 -2.79 0.46 5.39
C LEU A 131 -1.45 0.45 6.15
N LEU A 132 -1.17 1.44 6.99
CA LEU A 132 0.05 1.46 7.80
C LEU A 132 0.13 0.27 8.75
N ILE A 133 -1.01 -0.27 9.19
CA ILE A 133 -1.05 -1.45 10.07
C ILE A 133 -0.47 -2.69 9.35
N PRO A 134 -1.04 -3.18 8.24
CA PRO A 134 -0.46 -4.33 7.53
C PRO A 134 0.93 -4.02 6.94
N ILE A 135 1.22 -2.78 6.54
CA ILE A 135 2.56 -2.38 6.07
C ILE A 135 3.61 -2.51 7.18
N THR A 136 3.32 -2.04 8.39
CA THR A 136 4.24 -2.15 9.53
C THR A 136 4.43 -3.59 9.97
N HIS A 137 3.39 -4.42 9.90
CA HIS A 137 3.50 -5.86 10.14
C HIS A 137 4.46 -6.52 9.13
N LEU A 138 4.30 -6.25 7.83
CA LEU A 138 5.23 -6.70 6.78
C LEU A 138 6.68 -6.26 7.05
N TRP A 139 6.86 -5.00 7.46
CA TRP A 139 8.19 -4.46 7.77
C TRP A 139 8.85 -5.18 8.95
N LEU A 140 8.09 -5.42 10.04
CA LEU A 140 8.58 -6.18 11.20
C LEU A 140 8.95 -7.61 10.80
N ALA A 141 8.09 -8.26 10.01
CA ALA A 141 8.34 -9.60 9.49
C ALA A 141 9.62 -9.67 8.63
N LEU A 142 9.85 -8.69 7.75
CA LEU A 142 11.06 -8.59 6.94
C LEU A 142 12.31 -8.41 7.82
N ARG A 143 12.22 -7.57 8.86
CA ARG A 143 13.32 -7.32 9.79
C ARG A 143 13.65 -8.54 10.65
N GLU A 144 12.66 -9.35 10.98
CA GLU A 144 12.86 -10.63 11.68
C GLU A 144 13.47 -11.69 10.76
N ALA A 145 12.98 -11.81 9.52
CA ALA A 145 13.52 -12.72 8.52
C ALA A 145 15.01 -12.43 8.24
N GLY A 146 15.38 -11.16 8.04
CA GLY A 146 16.78 -10.77 7.84
C GLY A 146 17.68 -11.05 9.04
N ARG A 147 17.16 -10.89 10.27
CA ARG A 147 17.91 -11.20 11.51
C ARG A 147 18.11 -12.70 11.72
N ALA A 148 17.18 -13.54 11.27
CA ALA A 148 17.32 -14.99 11.34
C ALA A 148 18.45 -15.48 10.40
N MET A 149 18.50 -14.99 9.16
CA MET A 149 19.55 -15.35 8.21
C MET A 149 20.96 -14.99 8.70
N MET A 150 21.16 -13.81 9.28
CA MET A 150 22.49 -13.40 9.78
C MET A 150 23.00 -14.27 10.95
N LYS A 151 22.10 -14.92 11.70
CA LYS A 151 22.47 -15.83 12.79
C LYS A 151 22.82 -17.24 12.33
N GLU A 152 22.38 -17.63 11.13
CA GLU A 152 22.68 -18.94 10.54
C GLU A 152 23.97 -18.90 9.69
N SER A 153 24.42 -17.71 9.31
CA SER A 153 25.63 -17.50 8.49
C SER A 153 26.91 -17.16 9.27
N GLY A 154 26.85 -17.10 10.60
CA GLY A 154 27.98 -16.79 11.48
C GLY A 154 28.14 -17.83 12.57
#